data_AF-A0A9Q3C851-F1
#
_entry.id   AF-A0A9Q3C851-F1
#
_cell.length_a   1.000
_cell.length_b   1.000
_cell.length_c   1.000
_cell.angle_alpha   90.00
_cell.angle_beta   90.00
_cell.angle_gamma   90.00
#
_symmetry.space_group_name_H-M   'P 1'
#
loop_
_entity.id
_entity.type
_entity.pdbx_description
1 polymer ?
#
loop_
_entity_poly.entity_id
_entity_poly.type
_entity_poly.pdbx_seq_one_letter_code
_entity_poly.pdbx_strand_id
1 'polypeptide(L)'
;MSFIPESEIVTLRGAKPGKKKISNGIINLKDFYIEYVQALLAKLGLKQWAPDLNDARNTLYNEACCISAIQTFCHLVSEGAYEYMNINAEFLNILNLLEATYNHYFHYYIGQKFKKEEKESGKNQKDAGRGAI
;
A
#
# COMPACT_ATOMS: atom_id res chain seq x y z
N MET A 1 -13.85 9.63 -17.37
CA MET A 1 -12.60 9.11 -16.78
C MET A 1 -11.93 10.29 -16.09
N SER A 2 -11.91 10.31 -14.76
CA SER A 2 -11.50 11.49 -13.99
C SER A 2 -9.99 11.47 -13.78
N PHE A 3 -9.26 12.25 -14.57
CA PHE A 3 -7.84 12.51 -14.36
C PHE A 3 -7.70 13.71 -13.43
N ILE A 4 -6.96 13.54 -12.34
CA ILE A 4 -6.51 14.69 -11.52
C ILE A 4 -5.08 15.05 -11.91
N PRO A 5 -4.68 16.33 -11.84
CA PRO A 5 -3.29 16.73 -12.08
C PRO A 5 -2.34 16.04 -11.10
N GLU A 6 -1.15 15.64 -11.56
CA GLU A 6 -0.12 15.04 -10.70
C GLU A 6 0.31 15.98 -9.56
N SER A 7 0.26 17.30 -9.80
CA SER A 7 0.50 18.33 -8.79
C SER A 7 -0.48 18.27 -7.60
N GLU A 8 -1.64 17.63 -7.76
CA GLU A 8 -2.61 17.42 -6.68
C GLU A 8 -2.36 16.13 -5.88
N ILE A 9 -1.45 15.27 -6.33
CA ILE A 9 -1.11 14.01 -5.64
C ILE A 9 -0.25 14.33 -4.42
N VAL A 10 -0.72 13.94 -3.24
CA VAL A 10 -0.02 14.12 -1.96
C VAL A 10 0.80 12.88 -1.63
N THR A 11 0.34 11.70 -2.05
CA THR A 11 1.07 10.45 -1.84
C THR A 11 2.45 10.48 -2.52
N LEU A 12 3.48 10.12 -1.75
CA LEU A 12 4.89 10.15 -2.15
C LEU A 12 5.43 11.54 -2.58
N ARG A 13 4.70 12.63 -2.31
CA ARG A 13 5.19 13.98 -2.57
C ARG A 13 6.48 14.25 -1.78
N GLY A 14 7.54 14.63 -2.48
CA GLY A 14 8.86 14.87 -1.88
C GLY A 14 9.60 13.59 -1.46
N ALA A 15 9.12 12.40 -1.86
CA ALA A 15 9.88 11.18 -1.69
C ALA A 15 11.20 11.28 -2.48
N LYS A 16 12.32 11.01 -1.80
CA LYS A 16 13.64 10.91 -2.44
C LYS A 16 13.93 9.48 -2.88
N PRO A 17 14.60 9.27 -4.03
CA PRO A 17 15.05 7.96 -4.47
C PRO A 17 16.16 7.40 -3.55
N GLY A 18 16.45 6.11 -3.70
CA GLY A 18 17.53 5.40 -3.03
C GLY A 18 17.06 4.20 -2.22
N LYS A 19 18.03 3.52 -1.58
CA LYS A 19 17.76 2.37 -0.70
C LYS A 19 17.05 2.86 0.56
N LYS A 20 15.77 2.50 0.71
CA LYS A 20 15.01 2.77 1.94
C LYS A 20 14.80 1.47 2.70
N LYS A 21 15.21 1.48 3.98
CA LYS A 21 14.83 0.43 4.91
C LYS A 21 13.35 0.58 5.24
N ILE A 22 12.55 -0.41 4.88
CA ILE A 22 11.13 -0.47 5.19
C ILE A 22 10.92 -1.74 5.99
N SER A 23 10.63 -1.58 7.29
CA SER A 23 10.55 -2.70 8.24
C SER A 23 11.85 -3.54 8.21
N ASN A 24 11.73 -4.85 7.95
CA ASN A 24 12.83 -5.80 7.84
C ASN A 24 13.44 -5.89 6.42
N GLY A 25 12.96 -5.10 5.45
CA GLY A 25 13.41 -5.12 4.05
C GLY A 25 14.10 -3.83 3.60
N ILE A 26 14.77 -3.87 2.44
CA ILE A 26 15.38 -2.71 1.77
C ILE A 26 14.76 -2.57 0.39
N ILE A 27 13.94 -1.54 0.16
CA ILE A 27 13.44 -1.25 -1.18
C ILE A 27 14.44 -0.31 -1.86
N ASN A 28 14.88 -0.66 -3.08
CA ASN A 28 15.62 0.28 -3.92
C ASN A 28 14.63 1.17 -4.66
N LEU A 29 14.30 2.33 -4.08
CA LEU A 29 13.31 3.22 -4.67
C LEU A 29 13.94 4.03 -5.79
N LYS A 30 13.76 3.64 -7.05
CA LYS A 30 14.16 4.44 -8.22
C LYS A 30 13.21 5.64 -8.36
N ASP A 31 13.68 6.74 -8.94
CA ASP A 31 12.83 7.91 -9.24
C ASP A 31 11.58 7.51 -10.05
N PHE A 32 11.78 6.67 -11.05
CA PHE A 32 10.71 6.11 -11.89
C PHE A 32 9.60 5.42 -11.10
N TYR A 33 9.91 4.79 -9.96
CA TYR A 33 8.89 4.14 -9.13
C TYR A 33 7.96 5.14 -8.45
N ILE A 34 8.50 6.28 -8.04
CA ILE A 34 7.73 7.36 -7.43
C ILE A 34 6.81 7.97 -8.48
N GLU A 35 7.36 8.30 -9.65
CA GLU A 35 6.62 8.84 -10.80
C GLU A 35 5.53 7.87 -11.26
N TYR A 36 5.82 6.57 -11.35
CA TYR A 36 4.84 5.55 -11.72
C TYR A 36 3.65 5.54 -10.77
N VAL A 37 3.91 5.54 -9.45
CA VAL A 37 2.84 5.53 -8.44
C VAL A 37 2.03 6.82 -8.50
N GLN A 38 2.67 7.97 -8.63
CA GLN A 38 1.97 9.26 -8.73
C GLN A 38 1.10 9.34 -9.98
N ALA A 39 1.63 8.93 -11.13
CA ALA A 39 0.88 8.86 -12.38
C ALA A 39 -0.29 7.86 -12.31
N LEU A 40 -0.10 6.72 -11.64
CA LEU A 40 -1.17 5.74 -11.44
C LEU A 40 -2.30 6.30 -10.58
N LEU A 41 -1.96 6.94 -9.45
CA LEU A 41 -2.95 7.56 -8.58
C LEU A 41 -3.70 8.69 -9.30
N ALA A 42 -3.01 9.48 -10.12
CA ALA A 42 -3.63 10.52 -10.96
C ALA A 42 -4.65 9.94 -11.96
N LYS A 43 -4.33 8.81 -12.59
CA LYS A 43 -5.24 8.08 -13.50
C LYS A 43 -6.47 7.51 -12.80
N LEU A 44 -6.32 7.15 -11.53
CA LEU A 44 -7.40 6.62 -10.69
C LEU A 44 -8.19 7.71 -9.97
N GLY A 45 -7.82 8.99 -10.12
CA GLY A 45 -8.47 10.11 -9.44
C GLY A 45 -8.17 10.18 -7.94
N LEU A 46 -7.12 9.50 -7.47
CA LEU A 46 -6.74 9.41 -6.06
C LEU A 46 -5.71 10.48 -5.68
N LYS A 47 -6.13 11.57 -5.01
CA LYS A 47 -5.19 12.58 -4.50
C LYS A 47 -4.26 12.02 -3.42
N GLN A 48 -4.81 11.17 -2.58
CA GLN A 48 -4.12 10.49 -1.49
C GLN A 48 -4.55 9.04 -1.47
N TRP A 49 -3.56 8.16 -1.44
CA TRP A 49 -3.73 6.75 -1.14
C TRP A 49 -3.91 6.56 0.37
N ALA A 50 -5.14 6.29 0.80
CA ALA A 50 -5.51 6.07 2.20
C ALA A 50 -6.82 5.27 2.29
N PRO A 51 -6.79 3.93 2.22
CA PRO A 51 -8.00 3.11 2.28
C PRO A 51 -8.86 3.46 3.50
N ASP A 52 -10.17 3.60 3.31
CA ASP A 52 -11.12 3.87 4.40
C ASP A 52 -11.46 2.55 5.10
N LEU A 53 -11.03 2.44 6.36
CA LEU A 53 -11.22 1.25 7.19
C LEU A 53 -12.57 1.24 7.93
N ASN A 54 -13.33 2.33 7.87
CA ASN A 54 -14.69 2.42 8.41
C ASN A 54 -15.75 2.04 7.37
N ASP A 55 -15.40 2.13 6.09
CA ASP A 55 -16.29 1.84 4.97
C ASP A 55 -16.15 0.40 4.44
N ALA A 56 -17.09 -0.02 3.61
CA ALA A 56 -17.07 -1.33 2.97
C ALA A 56 -15.92 -1.46 1.96
N ARG A 57 -15.43 -2.69 1.77
CA ARG A 57 -14.31 -3.00 0.87
C ARG A 57 -14.61 -2.70 -0.60
N ASN A 58 -15.88 -2.82 -0.98
CA ASN A 58 -16.37 -2.71 -2.35
C ASN A 58 -16.93 -1.31 -2.67
N THR A 59 -16.58 -0.29 -1.88
CA THR A 59 -16.85 1.09 -2.28
C THR A 59 -15.85 1.54 -3.33
N LEU A 60 -16.27 2.40 -4.25
CA LEU A 60 -15.45 2.83 -5.38
C LEU A 60 -14.07 3.37 -4.94
N TYR A 61 -14.03 4.09 -3.82
CA TYR A 61 -12.79 4.63 -3.26
C TYR A 61 -11.84 3.54 -2.76
N ASN A 62 -12.37 2.56 -2.01
CA ASN A 62 -11.59 1.44 -1.50
C ASN A 62 -11.15 0.49 -2.60
N GLU A 63 -11.99 0.25 -3.62
CA GLU A 63 -11.61 -0.48 -4.83
C GLU A 63 -10.49 0.22 -5.59
N ALA A 64 -10.57 1.54 -5.77
CA ALA A 64 -9.49 2.31 -6.41
C ALA A 64 -8.17 2.19 -5.63
N CYS A 65 -8.22 2.23 -4.29
CA CYS A 65 -7.03 2.02 -3.45
C CYS A 65 -6.47 0.60 -3.56
N CYS A 66 -7.33 -0.41 -3.65
CA CYS A 66 -6.95 -1.81 -3.87
C CYS A 66 -6.25 -1.99 -5.23
N ILE A 67 -6.88 -1.50 -6.30
CA ILE A 67 -6.35 -1.55 -7.67
C ILE A 67 -4.99 -0.86 -7.73
N SER A 68 -4.85 0.34 -7.15
CA SER A 68 -3.58 1.07 -7.19
C SER A 68 -2.46 0.32 -6.46
N ALA A 69 -2.77 -0.32 -5.33
CA ALA A 69 -1.80 -1.09 -4.55
C ALA A 69 -1.34 -2.34 -5.31
N ILE A 70 -2.28 -3.09 -5.90
CA ILE A 70 -1.99 -4.30 -6.67
C ILE A 70 -1.16 -3.96 -7.91
N GLN A 71 -1.57 -2.95 -8.70
CA GLN A 71 -0.85 -2.56 -9.90
C GLN A 71 0.56 -2.05 -9.59
N THR A 72 0.70 -1.24 -8.54
CA THR A 72 2.01 -0.79 -8.05
C THR A 72 2.89 -1.97 -7.65
N PHE A 73 2.35 -2.91 -6.87
CA PHE A 73 3.09 -4.09 -6.45
C PHE A 73 3.56 -4.91 -7.64
N CYS A 74 2.66 -5.32 -8.54
CA CYS A 74 3.02 -6.13 -9.70
C CYS A 74 4.06 -5.45 -10.60
N HIS A 75 3.92 -4.14 -10.83
CA HIS A 75 4.88 -3.37 -11.60
C HIS A 75 6.26 -3.34 -10.93
N LEU A 76 6.32 -2.99 -9.64
CA LEU A 76 7.57 -2.93 -8.88
C LEU A 76 8.28 -4.29 -8.78
N VAL A 77 7.52 -5.38 -8.61
CA VAL A 77 8.11 -6.74 -8.62
C VAL A 77 8.70 -7.06 -9.99
N SER A 78 7.97 -6.75 -11.07
CA SER A 78 8.46 -6.97 -12.45
C SER A 78 9.72 -6.15 -12.76
N GLU A 79 9.87 -4.97 -12.15
CA GLU A 79 11.03 -4.09 -12.27
C GLU A 79 12.18 -4.41 -11.29
N GLY A 80 12.08 -5.53 -10.56
CA GLY A 80 13.12 -6.00 -9.65
C GLY A 80 13.25 -5.22 -8.34
N ALA A 81 12.28 -4.38 -7.97
CA ALA A 81 12.33 -3.57 -6.74
C ALA A 81 12.42 -4.43 -5.46
N TYR A 82 12.02 -5.70 -5.57
CA TYR A 82 11.94 -6.67 -4.48
C TYR A 82 12.79 -7.93 -4.73
N GLU A 83 13.83 -7.87 -5.57
CA GLU A 83 14.70 -9.03 -5.87
C GLU A 83 15.21 -9.75 -4.59
N TYR A 84 15.54 -8.98 -3.56
CA TYR A 84 16.01 -9.50 -2.26
C TYR A 84 14.96 -10.34 -1.49
N MET A 85 13.68 -10.26 -1.86
CA MET A 85 12.58 -11.00 -1.23
C MET A 85 12.30 -12.35 -1.91
N ASN A 86 12.97 -12.68 -3.02
CA ASN A 86 12.77 -13.92 -3.78
C ASN A 86 11.28 -14.23 -4.06
N ILE A 87 10.55 -13.23 -4.55
CA ILE A 87 9.11 -13.33 -4.81
C ILE A 87 8.87 -14.36 -5.92
N ASN A 88 7.96 -15.32 -5.67
CA ASN A 88 7.49 -16.21 -6.74
C ASN A 88 6.57 -15.42 -7.70
N ALA A 89 7.08 -15.14 -8.89
CA ALA A 89 6.38 -14.38 -9.93
C ALA A 89 5.11 -15.06 -10.47
N GLU A 90 4.94 -16.38 -10.26
CA GLU A 90 3.74 -17.12 -10.68
C GLU A 90 2.46 -16.57 -10.03
N PHE A 91 2.56 -16.01 -8.82
CA PHE A 91 1.43 -15.44 -8.10
C PHE A 91 1.03 -14.04 -8.57
N LEU A 92 1.86 -13.34 -9.36
CA LEU A 92 1.57 -11.96 -9.81
C LEU A 92 0.37 -11.88 -10.76
N ASN A 93 0.04 -12.99 -11.44
CA ASN A 93 -1.07 -13.07 -12.38
C ASN A 93 -2.36 -13.61 -11.75
N ILE A 94 -2.33 -14.01 -10.47
CA ILE A 94 -3.50 -14.53 -9.75
C ILE A 94 -4.20 -13.36 -9.03
N LEU A 95 -4.91 -12.54 -9.79
CA LEU A 95 -5.53 -11.30 -9.28
C LEU A 95 -6.42 -11.53 -8.06
N ASN A 96 -7.23 -12.61 -8.05
CA ASN A 96 -8.09 -12.95 -6.92
C ASN A 96 -7.28 -13.20 -5.62
N LEU A 97 -6.08 -13.78 -5.74
CA LEU A 97 -5.19 -14.01 -4.59
C LEU A 97 -4.59 -12.70 -4.10
N LEU A 98 -4.17 -11.82 -5.01
CA LEU A 98 -3.63 -10.50 -4.68
C LEU A 98 -4.68 -9.63 -4.00
N GLU A 99 -5.91 -9.61 -4.52
CA GLU A 99 -7.04 -8.91 -3.92
C GLU A 99 -7.41 -9.49 -2.55
N ALA A 100 -7.49 -10.81 -2.42
CA ALA A 100 -7.76 -11.45 -1.12
C ALA A 100 -6.67 -11.11 -0.10
N THR A 101 -5.40 -11.10 -0.52
CA THR A 101 -4.24 -10.76 0.32
C THR A 101 -4.29 -9.29 0.73
N TYR A 102 -4.57 -8.39 -0.21
CA TYR A 102 -4.77 -6.96 0.07
C TYR A 102 -5.88 -6.75 1.10
N ASN A 103 -7.05 -7.36 0.86
CA ASN A 103 -8.22 -7.22 1.72
C ASN A 103 -7.96 -7.77 3.13
N HIS A 104 -7.28 -8.91 3.22
CA HIS A 104 -6.86 -9.46 4.52
C HIS A 104 -5.87 -8.53 5.22
N TYR A 105 -4.88 -7.98 4.52
CA TYR A 105 -3.91 -7.10 5.13
C TYR A 105 -4.56 -5.78 5.61
N PHE A 106 -5.24 -5.03 4.74
CA PHE A 106 -5.76 -3.72 5.09
C PHE A 106 -7.04 -3.79 5.91
N HIS A 107 -8.07 -4.46 5.43
CA HIS A 107 -9.39 -4.39 6.08
C HIS A 107 -9.53 -5.33 7.28
N TYR A 108 -8.75 -6.41 7.34
CA TYR A 108 -8.73 -7.29 8.52
C TYR A 108 -7.58 -6.97 9.48
N TYR A 109 -6.32 -7.07 9.06
CA TYR A 109 -5.19 -6.88 9.98
C TYR A 109 -5.00 -5.42 10.41
N ILE A 110 -4.89 -4.48 9.46
CA ILE A 110 -4.78 -3.05 9.77
C ILE A 110 -6.09 -2.54 10.37
N GLY A 111 -7.24 -2.98 9.87
CA GLY A 111 -8.57 -2.66 10.44
C GLY A 111 -8.70 -3.03 11.92
N GLN A 112 -8.18 -4.19 12.34
CA GLN A 112 -8.16 -4.56 13.77
C GLN A 112 -7.26 -3.63 14.59
N LYS A 113 -6.07 -3.28 14.08
CA LYS A 113 -5.18 -2.32 14.74
C LYS A 113 -5.81 -0.94 14.86
N PHE A 114 -6.49 -0.48 13.82
CA PHE A 114 -7.21 0.79 13.79
C PHE A 114 -8.31 0.81 14.86
N LYS A 115 -9.19 -0.20 14.89
CA LYS A 115 -10.26 -0.33 15.90
C LYS A 115 -9.74 -0.39 17.33
N LYS A 116 -8.53 -0.92 17.55
CA LYS A 116 -7.88 -0.89 18.87
C LYS A 116 -7.46 0.52 19.26
N GLU A 117 -6.80 1.27 18.37
CA GLU A 117 -6.36 2.65 18.64
C GLU A 117 -7.53 3.60 18.83
N GLU A 118 -8.63 3.40 18.09
CA GLU A 118 -9.85 4.18 18.24
C GLU A 118 -10.46 4.04 19.64
N LYS A 119 -10.40 2.83 20.22
CA LYS A 119 -10.91 2.54 21.57
C LYS A 119 -9.96 3.01 22.67
N GLU A 120 -8.66 2.79 22.49
CA GLU A 120 -7.64 3.18 23.46
C GLU A 120 -6.38 3.60 22.71
N SER A 121 -6.07 4.90 22.73
CA SER A 121 -4.87 5.43 22.11
C SER A 121 -3.60 4.81 22.73
N GLY A 122 -2.69 4.38 21.87
CA GLY A 122 -1.45 3.71 22.24
C GLY A 122 -1.59 2.22 22.55
N LYS A 123 -2.78 1.63 22.37
CA LYS A 123 -3.02 0.21 22.71
C LYS A 123 -2.13 -0.75 21.93
N ASN A 124 -1.91 -0.52 20.63
CA ASN A 124 -1.06 -1.42 19.85
C ASN A 124 0.38 -1.42 20.34
N GLN A 125 0.89 -0.27 20.81
CA GLN A 125 2.24 -0.18 21.37
C GLN A 125 2.33 -0.94 22.70
N LYS A 126 1.32 -0.77 23.58
CA LYS A 126 1.25 -1.51 24.85
C LYS A 126 1.17 -3.02 24.65
N ASP A 127 0.35 -3.47 23.70
CA ASP A 127 0.21 -4.90 23.38
C ASP A 127 1.52 -5.47 22.78
N ALA A 128 2.21 -4.72 21.93
CA ALA A 128 3.50 -5.12 21.37
C ALA A 128 4.60 -5.26 22.45
N GLY A 129 4.61 -4.38 23.45
CA GLY A 129 5.55 -4.46 24.57
C GLY A 129 5.29 -5.61 25.55
N ARG A 130 4.07 -6.15 25.60
CA ARG A 130 3.69 -7.28 26.48
C ARG A 130 4.07 -8.64 25.91
N GLY A 131 4.25 -8.76 24.60
CA GLY A 131 4.66 -10.01 23.93
C GLY A 131 6.17 -10.22 23.82
N ALA A 132 6.98 -9.37 24.47
CA ALA A 132 8.44 -9.37 24.40
C ALA A 132 9.13 -9.80 25.71
N ILE A 133 8.44 -10.61 26.54
CA ILE A 133 8.98 -11.21 27.77
C ILE A 133 9.05 -12.72 27.60
#